data_AF-A0AAY4CFZ8-F1
#
_entry.id   AF-A0AAY4CFZ8-F1
#
_cell.length_a   1.000
_cell.length_b   1.000
_cell.length_c   1.000
_cell.angle_alpha   90.00
_cell.angle_beta   90.00
_cell.angle_gamma   90.00
#
_symmetry.space_group_name_H-M   'P 1'
#
loop_
_entity.id
_entity.type
_entity.pdbx_description
1 polymer ?
#
loop_
_entity_poly.entity_id
_entity_poly.type
_entity_poly.pdbx_seq_one_letter_code
_entity_poly.pdbx_strand_id
1 'polypeptide(L)'
;MSKLVECVPNFSEGRNKEVIDAIADAISNTEGCSLLDVDPGASTNRTVYTFVGSPEAVVEGALNAARTASPLIDMTKHSGEHPRTGAMDVCPFIPVQNTSMEDCVTCANLFAQRLSDDLHVPVYLYGEAARKESRRSLPAVRAGEYEALPEKLKKSEWAPDFGPATFVPSWGATVTGARKFLVAYNVNLLSTKEQAHRIALDIREQGRGKDQPGLLKKVQGMGWYLDEASLAQVSTNILDFELTPVHTVYEEICRFAKELSLPVVGSQIVGLIPLKAMLDCADFYMQKENLFIVEEEHKVRLVISKLGLDSLGPFVPKERIIEYMVDNTQENHLVSQPLQQFVRSVGARTAAPGGGSVSAAVAAMGAALGAMVGQMTYGKRQFESLDCTMRRLIPPFHQAMNDLLVMVDTDSSAFNSYMVGGVKCSCRGSYLPAGALWKCSLQVRPSGEEPFSCHSNTCIHSTGQKFGHTFSFNVFSLIS
;
A
#
# COMPACT_ATOMS: atom_id res chain seq x y z
N MET A 1 17.64 2.74 -2.12
CA MET A 1 16.30 2.35 -2.59
C MET A 1 15.52 3.62 -2.91
N SER A 2 14.68 3.59 -3.95
CA SER A 2 13.83 4.73 -4.32
C SER A 2 12.76 4.98 -3.24
N LYS A 3 12.48 6.25 -2.98
CA LYS A 3 11.29 6.67 -2.21
C LYS A 3 10.09 6.57 -3.12
N LEU A 4 9.02 5.92 -2.65
CA LEU A 4 7.77 5.79 -3.38
C LEU A 4 6.60 6.36 -2.57
N VAL A 5 5.89 7.29 -3.19
CA VAL A 5 4.68 7.92 -2.65
C VAL A 5 3.54 7.59 -3.59
N GLU A 6 2.39 7.24 -3.02
CA GLU A 6 1.14 7.15 -3.76
C GLU A 6 0.40 8.48 -3.66
N CYS A 7 -0.11 8.94 -4.80
CA CYS A 7 -1.00 10.09 -4.88
C CYS A 7 -2.35 9.63 -5.46
N VAL A 8 -3.44 10.03 -4.79
CA VAL A 8 -4.79 9.56 -5.15
C VAL A 8 -5.75 10.74 -5.38
N PRO A 9 -5.52 11.62 -6.38
CA PRO A 9 -6.38 12.78 -6.59
C PRO A 9 -7.78 12.37 -7.04
N ASN A 10 -8.75 13.14 -6.57
CA ASN A 10 -10.16 12.91 -6.81
C ASN A 10 -10.73 14.06 -7.60
N PHE A 11 -11.16 13.76 -8.82
CA PHE A 11 -11.75 14.75 -9.71
C PHE A 11 -13.25 14.57 -9.82
N SER A 12 -13.95 15.70 -9.83
CA SER A 12 -15.40 15.81 -9.95
C SER A 12 -15.82 15.70 -11.43
N GLU A 13 -15.52 14.55 -12.03
CA GLU A 13 -15.98 14.14 -13.37
C GLU A 13 -15.95 12.61 -13.40
N GLY A 14 -17.04 11.96 -13.82
CA GLY A 14 -17.14 10.49 -13.91
C GLY A 14 -17.90 9.99 -15.13
N ARG A 15 -18.23 10.88 -16.08
CA ARG A 15 -19.07 10.57 -17.26
C ARG A 15 -18.36 10.89 -18.56
N ASN A 16 -17.70 12.04 -18.64
CA ASN A 16 -17.02 12.46 -19.87
C ASN A 16 -15.63 11.81 -19.99
N LYS A 17 -15.53 10.82 -20.88
CA LYS A 17 -14.28 10.09 -21.14
C LYS A 17 -13.16 10.98 -21.64
N GLU A 18 -13.44 11.97 -22.48
CA GLU A 18 -12.40 12.87 -23.01
C GLU A 18 -11.70 13.66 -21.89
N VAL A 19 -12.47 14.08 -20.88
CA VAL A 19 -11.92 14.78 -19.71
C VAL A 19 -11.13 13.81 -18.83
N ILE A 20 -11.64 12.60 -18.65
CA ILE A 20 -10.98 11.57 -17.83
C ILE A 20 -9.63 11.17 -18.44
N ASP A 21 -9.63 10.87 -19.73
CA ASP A 21 -8.44 10.44 -20.47
C ASP A 21 -7.41 11.58 -20.54
N ALA A 22 -7.84 12.83 -20.75
CA ALA A 22 -6.93 13.98 -20.74
C ALA A 22 -6.22 14.18 -19.40
N ILE A 23 -6.92 13.97 -18.28
CA ILE A 23 -6.32 14.05 -16.93
C ILE A 23 -5.38 12.86 -16.70
N ALA A 24 -5.77 11.65 -17.10
CA ALA A 24 -4.93 10.45 -17.01
C ALA A 24 -3.63 10.61 -17.82
N ASP A 25 -3.72 11.15 -19.04
CA ASP A 25 -2.57 11.42 -19.91
C ASP A 25 -1.64 12.47 -19.31
N ALA A 26 -2.18 13.53 -18.69
CA ALA A 26 -1.37 14.55 -18.01
C ALA A 26 -0.53 13.96 -16.87
N ILE A 27 -1.09 13.00 -16.12
CA ILE A 27 -0.37 12.28 -15.05
C ILE A 27 0.68 11.35 -15.67
N SER A 28 0.29 10.54 -16.65
CA SER A 28 1.15 9.51 -17.26
C SER A 28 2.33 10.09 -18.03
N ASN A 29 2.17 11.28 -18.63
CA ASN A 29 3.24 12.00 -19.32
C ASN A 29 4.20 12.74 -18.37
N THR A 30 3.92 12.75 -17.06
CA THR A 30 4.83 13.37 -16.09
C THR A 30 5.98 12.43 -15.77
N GLU A 31 7.21 12.91 -15.99
CA GLU A 31 8.43 12.12 -15.75
C GLU A 31 8.54 11.67 -14.28
N GLY A 32 8.76 10.37 -14.07
CA GLY A 32 8.90 9.77 -12.74
C GLY A 32 7.58 9.40 -12.05
N CYS A 33 6.43 9.57 -12.72
CA CYS A 33 5.13 9.08 -12.28
C CYS A 33 4.73 7.83 -13.07
N SER A 34 4.11 6.87 -12.38
CA SER A 34 3.44 5.72 -12.99
C SER A 34 1.97 5.74 -12.61
N LEU A 35 1.10 5.98 -13.58
CA LEU A 35 -0.35 5.84 -13.40
C LEU A 35 -0.69 4.37 -13.23
N LEU A 36 -1.32 4.03 -12.11
CA LEU A 36 -1.66 2.65 -11.75
C LEU A 36 -3.11 2.34 -12.10
N ASP A 37 -4.04 3.20 -11.71
CA ASP A 37 -5.47 2.94 -11.87
C ASP A 37 -6.25 4.23 -12.09
N VAL A 38 -7.34 4.13 -12.84
CA VAL A 38 -8.32 5.19 -13.08
C VAL A 38 -9.70 4.57 -12.90
N ASP A 39 -10.39 4.98 -11.83
CA ASP A 39 -11.68 4.41 -11.43
C ASP A 39 -12.79 5.47 -11.56
N PRO A 40 -13.46 5.57 -12.73
CA PRO A 40 -14.56 6.48 -12.96
C PRO A 40 -15.90 5.89 -12.49
N GLY A 41 -16.61 6.63 -11.62
CA GLY A 41 -17.98 6.30 -11.23
C GLY A 41 -19.01 7.23 -11.88
N ALA A 42 -19.87 6.70 -12.75
CA ALA A 42 -20.86 7.50 -13.48
C ALA A 42 -22.00 8.03 -12.58
N SER A 43 -22.50 7.21 -11.64
CA SER A 43 -23.49 7.62 -10.62
C SER A 43 -22.90 8.58 -9.57
N THR A 44 -21.68 8.32 -9.12
CA THR A 44 -20.97 9.20 -8.16
C THR A 44 -20.47 10.49 -8.83
N ASN A 45 -20.39 10.50 -10.17
CA ASN A 45 -19.83 11.57 -11.01
C ASN A 45 -18.46 12.05 -10.51
N ARG A 46 -17.60 11.07 -10.22
CA ARG A 46 -16.25 11.28 -9.70
C ARG A 46 -15.33 10.22 -10.26
N THR A 47 -14.09 10.62 -10.57
CA THR A 47 -13.02 9.70 -10.95
C THR A 47 -11.90 9.79 -9.94
N VAL A 48 -11.45 8.62 -9.49
CA VAL A 48 -10.29 8.46 -8.62
C VAL A 48 -9.11 8.04 -9.49
N TYR A 49 -8.04 8.81 -9.49
CA TYR A 49 -6.80 8.45 -10.17
C TYR A 49 -5.82 8.00 -9.12
N THR A 50 -5.09 6.92 -9.37
CA THR A 50 -4.08 6.40 -8.47
C THR A 50 -2.77 6.29 -9.22
N PHE A 51 -1.74 6.96 -8.74
CA PHE A 51 -0.41 6.89 -9.34
C PHE A 51 0.66 6.94 -8.26
N VAL A 52 1.84 6.41 -8.60
CA VAL A 52 3.00 6.34 -7.70
C VAL A 52 4.22 6.98 -8.34
N GLY A 53 5.12 7.48 -7.51
CA GLY A 53 6.37 8.09 -7.98
C GLY A 53 7.26 8.56 -6.84
N SER A 54 8.36 9.25 -7.20
CA SER A 54 9.17 9.94 -6.21
C SER A 54 8.41 11.13 -5.60
N PRO A 55 8.75 11.58 -4.38
CA PRO A 55 8.08 12.71 -3.72
C PRO A 55 7.92 13.96 -4.60
N GLU A 56 8.94 14.29 -5.39
CA GLU A 56 8.91 15.45 -6.29
C GLU A 56 8.07 15.18 -7.55
N ALA A 57 8.23 14.00 -8.15
CA ALA A 57 7.48 13.63 -9.35
C ALA A 57 5.97 13.60 -9.08
N VAL A 58 5.54 13.04 -7.94
CA VAL A 58 4.10 12.94 -7.64
C VAL A 58 3.44 14.30 -7.46
N VAL A 59 4.18 15.28 -6.92
CA VAL A 59 3.68 16.66 -6.79
C VAL A 59 3.51 17.29 -8.16
N GLU A 60 4.47 17.13 -9.06
CA GLU A 60 4.35 17.62 -10.45
C GLU A 60 3.21 16.93 -11.20
N GLY A 61 3.04 15.61 -11.03
CA GLY A 61 1.95 14.85 -11.64
C GLY A 61 0.58 15.36 -11.18
N ALA A 62 0.42 15.60 -9.88
CA ALA A 62 -0.80 16.17 -9.32
C ALA A 62 -1.07 17.61 -9.83
N LEU A 63 -0.03 18.45 -9.96
CA LEU A 63 -0.17 19.81 -10.49
C LEU A 63 -0.55 19.80 -11.98
N ASN A 64 0.08 18.97 -12.79
CA ASN A 64 -0.24 18.83 -14.22
C ASN A 64 -1.67 18.33 -14.43
N ALA A 65 -2.12 17.38 -13.61
CA ALA A 65 -3.50 16.92 -13.60
C ALA A 65 -4.47 18.08 -13.26
N ALA A 66 -4.16 18.88 -12.24
CA ALA A 66 -4.98 20.03 -11.85
C ALA A 66 -5.04 21.11 -12.95
N ARG A 67 -3.90 21.44 -13.56
CA ARG A 67 -3.82 22.42 -14.67
C ARG A 67 -4.65 21.98 -15.87
N THR A 68 -4.63 20.68 -16.18
CA THR A 68 -5.40 20.10 -17.29
C THR A 68 -6.90 20.07 -16.97
N ALA A 69 -7.27 19.76 -15.73
CA ALA A 69 -8.67 19.72 -15.30
C ALA A 69 -9.31 21.11 -15.22
N SER A 70 -8.54 22.17 -14.92
CA SER A 70 -9.05 23.54 -14.70
C SER A 70 -9.89 24.11 -15.85
N PRO A 71 -9.48 24.00 -17.13
CA PRO A 71 -10.32 24.43 -18.25
C PRO A 71 -11.39 23.40 -18.66
N LEU A 72 -11.28 22.14 -18.24
CA LEU A 72 -12.14 21.04 -18.69
C LEU A 72 -13.34 20.80 -17.78
N ILE A 73 -13.22 21.06 -16.48
CA ILE A 73 -14.26 20.83 -15.47
C ILE A 73 -14.90 22.16 -15.07
N ASP A 74 -16.23 22.22 -15.14
CA ASP A 74 -17.03 23.36 -14.71
C ASP A 74 -17.95 22.94 -13.55
N MET A 75 -17.53 23.24 -12.32
CA MET A 75 -18.27 22.88 -11.10
C MET A 75 -19.67 23.49 -11.02
N THR A 76 -19.97 24.56 -11.78
CA THR A 76 -21.32 25.17 -11.79
C THR A 76 -22.38 24.25 -12.40
N LYS A 77 -21.96 23.27 -13.22
CA LYS A 77 -22.83 22.28 -13.87
C LYS A 77 -22.71 20.89 -13.26
N HIS A 78 -21.79 20.70 -12.31
CA HIS A 78 -21.50 19.40 -11.74
C HIS A 78 -22.54 18.99 -10.69
N SER A 79 -23.06 17.78 -10.82
CA SER A 79 -23.86 17.10 -9.79
C SER A 79 -23.55 15.60 -9.76
N GLY A 80 -23.53 14.99 -8.57
CA GLY A 80 -23.27 13.56 -8.37
C GLY A 80 -23.75 13.09 -6.99
N GLU A 81 -23.95 11.77 -6.82
CA GLU A 81 -24.33 11.18 -5.53
C GLU A 81 -23.25 11.34 -4.45
N HIS A 82 -21.98 11.45 -4.87
CA HIS A 82 -20.86 11.57 -3.94
C HIS A 82 -20.65 13.05 -3.55
N PRO A 83 -20.56 13.38 -2.25
CA PRO A 83 -20.33 14.76 -1.85
C PRO A 83 -18.99 15.29 -2.40
N ARG A 84 -18.92 16.60 -2.72
CA ARG A 84 -17.76 17.21 -3.39
C ARG A 84 -17.64 18.71 -3.08
N THR A 85 -16.43 19.25 -3.02
CA THR A 85 -16.20 20.69 -2.82
C THR A 85 -15.50 21.38 -3.99
N GLY A 86 -14.87 20.64 -4.90
CA GLY A 86 -14.19 21.26 -6.03
C GLY A 86 -13.93 20.31 -7.19
N ALA A 87 -13.45 20.87 -8.31
CA ALA A 87 -13.10 20.14 -9.51
C ALA A 87 -12.04 19.08 -9.21
N MET A 88 -11.01 19.45 -8.44
CA MET A 88 -10.20 18.52 -7.67
C MET A 88 -10.63 18.63 -6.20
N ASP A 89 -11.39 17.65 -5.72
CA ASP A 89 -11.98 17.64 -4.38
C ASP A 89 -10.93 17.36 -3.30
N VAL A 90 -10.23 16.23 -3.41
CA VAL A 90 -9.16 15.84 -2.48
C VAL A 90 -7.97 15.21 -3.18
N CYS A 91 -6.76 15.67 -2.86
CA CYS A 91 -5.48 15.17 -3.36
C CYS A 91 -4.56 14.75 -2.19
N PRO A 92 -4.68 13.50 -1.71
CA PRO A 92 -3.83 12.95 -0.66
C PRO A 92 -2.50 12.40 -1.18
N PHE A 93 -1.49 12.46 -0.31
CA PHE A 93 -0.19 11.79 -0.47
C PHE A 93 -0.04 10.71 0.61
N ILE A 94 0.33 9.50 0.21
CA ILE A 94 0.38 8.32 1.08
C ILE A 94 1.78 7.68 0.98
N PRO A 95 2.42 7.35 2.10
CA PRO A 95 3.71 6.66 2.08
C PRO A 95 3.53 5.21 1.63
N VAL A 96 4.30 4.77 0.63
CA VAL A 96 4.30 3.37 0.16
C VAL A 96 5.61 2.69 0.54
N GLN A 97 6.74 3.15 -0.01
CA GLN A 97 8.03 2.50 0.18
C GLN A 97 9.11 3.51 0.54
N ASN A 98 9.89 3.22 1.59
CA ASN A 98 11.01 4.04 2.07
C ASN A 98 10.68 5.54 2.27
N THR A 99 9.42 5.85 2.57
CA THR A 99 8.94 7.22 2.72
C THR A 99 8.25 7.36 4.08
N SER A 100 8.54 8.45 4.79
CA SER A 100 7.90 8.75 6.07
C SER A 100 6.59 9.52 5.88
N MET A 101 5.77 9.58 6.93
CA MET A 101 4.60 10.47 6.93
C MET A 101 5.01 11.94 6.78
N GLU A 102 6.15 12.34 7.36
CA GLU A 102 6.68 13.71 7.28
C GLU A 102 7.04 14.09 5.85
N ASP A 103 7.66 13.18 5.08
CA ASP A 103 7.92 13.38 3.66
C ASP A 103 6.62 13.65 2.88
N CYS A 104 5.55 12.90 3.18
CA CYS A 104 4.24 13.07 2.56
C CYS A 104 3.57 14.40 2.96
N VAL A 105 3.73 14.83 4.22
CA VAL A 105 3.26 16.14 4.68
C VAL A 105 3.99 17.27 3.93
N THR A 106 5.31 17.13 3.70
CA THR A 106 6.06 18.09 2.88
C THR A 106 5.53 18.13 1.44
N CYS A 107 5.22 16.99 0.83
CA CYS A 107 4.60 16.92 -0.50
C CYS A 107 3.26 17.66 -0.54
N ALA A 108 2.39 17.43 0.46
CA ALA A 108 1.10 18.09 0.55
C ALA A 108 1.22 19.62 0.67
N ASN A 109 2.16 20.11 1.47
CA ASN A 109 2.42 21.55 1.59
C ASN A 109 2.95 22.15 0.28
N LEU A 110 3.89 21.46 -0.38
CA LEU A 110 4.47 21.92 -1.65
C LEU A 110 3.41 21.99 -2.76
N PHE A 111 2.59 20.94 -2.86
CA PHE A 111 1.46 20.89 -3.78
C PHE A 111 0.46 22.00 -3.49
N ALA A 112 0.06 22.20 -2.23
CA ALA A 112 -0.90 23.23 -1.84
C ALA A 112 -0.43 24.64 -2.22
N GLN A 113 0.85 24.95 -1.96
CA GLN A 113 1.44 26.24 -2.29
C GLN A 113 1.43 26.48 -3.80
N ARG A 114 1.99 25.55 -4.58
CA ARG A 114 2.09 25.69 -6.04
C ARG A 114 0.73 25.72 -6.72
N LEU A 115 -0.22 24.89 -6.29
CA LEU A 115 -1.57 24.86 -6.83
C LEU A 115 -2.29 26.21 -6.62
N SER A 116 -2.15 26.76 -5.42
CA SER A 116 -2.67 28.08 -5.07
C SER A 116 -2.05 29.17 -5.95
N ASP A 117 -0.74 29.17 -6.13
CA ASP A 117 -0.02 30.18 -6.92
C ASP A 117 -0.38 30.11 -8.41
N ASP A 118 -0.60 28.91 -8.95
CA ASP A 118 -0.95 28.69 -10.36
C ASP A 118 -2.42 29.02 -10.66
N LEU A 119 -3.35 28.45 -9.90
CA LEU A 119 -4.79 28.52 -10.18
C LEU A 119 -5.53 29.60 -9.38
N HIS A 120 -4.89 30.22 -8.39
CA HIS A 120 -5.49 31.23 -7.51
C HIS A 120 -6.75 30.74 -6.78
N VAL A 121 -6.74 29.46 -6.35
CA VAL A 121 -7.87 28.78 -5.71
C VAL A 121 -7.64 28.59 -4.20
N PRO A 122 -8.70 28.54 -3.37
CA PRO A 122 -8.57 28.24 -1.96
C PRO A 122 -8.20 26.76 -1.74
N VAL A 123 -7.11 26.53 -0.99
CA VAL A 123 -6.63 25.18 -0.67
C VAL A 123 -6.61 24.97 0.86
N TYR A 124 -7.14 23.82 1.29
CA TYR A 124 -7.16 23.41 2.71
C TYR A 124 -6.26 22.20 2.94
N LEU A 125 -5.55 22.21 4.07
CA LEU A 125 -4.78 21.04 4.51
C LEU A 125 -5.62 20.14 5.43
N TYR A 126 -5.59 18.82 5.18
CA TYR A 126 -6.29 17.82 5.99
C TYR A 126 -5.39 16.66 6.43
N GLY A 127 -5.94 15.76 7.27
CA GLY A 127 -5.24 14.57 7.73
C GLY A 127 -4.03 14.92 8.59
N GLU A 128 -2.91 14.23 8.38
CA GLU A 128 -1.66 14.48 9.10
C GLU A 128 -0.99 15.81 8.72
N ALA A 129 -1.44 16.46 7.63
CA ALA A 129 -0.97 17.78 7.23
C ALA A 129 -1.83 18.93 7.82
N ALA A 130 -2.94 18.63 8.49
CA ALA A 130 -3.86 19.65 8.99
C ALA A 130 -3.20 20.54 10.05
N ARG A 131 -3.27 21.87 9.88
CA ARG A 131 -2.76 22.86 10.86
C ARG A 131 -3.68 23.06 12.07
N LYS A 132 -4.95 22.67 11.93
CA LYS A 132 -5.99 22.78 12.96
C LYS A 132 -6.64 21.43 13.14
N GLU A 133 -6.90 21.04 14.39
CA GLU A 133 -7.55 19.75 14.69
C GLU A 133 -8.93 19.63 14.03
N SER A 134 -9.66 20.76 13.90
CA SER A 134 -10.96 20.81 13.21
C SER A 134 -10.88 20.45 11.72
N ARG A 135 -9.71 20.52 11.09
CA ARG A 135 -9.50 20.23 9.66
C ARG A 135 -8.91 18.83 9.42
N ARG A 136 -8.61 18.07 10.46
CA ARG A 136 -8.05 16.72 10.33
C ARG A 136 -9.00 15.77 9.59
N SER A 137 -10.31 15.92 9.84
CA SER A 137 -11.36 15.11 9.20
C SER A 137 -11.80 15.70 7.87
N LEU A 138 -11.64 14.94 6.78
CA LEU A 138 -12.08 15.36 5.44
C LEU A 138 -13.59 15.69 5.38
N PRO A 139 -14.51 14.87 5.94
CA PRO A 139 -15.92 15.23 6.02
C PRO A 139 -16.20 16.56 6.72
N ALA A 140 -15.39 16.94 7.72
CA ALA A 140 -15.55 18.23 8.41
C ALA A 140 -15.19 19.40 7.48
N VAL A 141 -14.12 19.27 6.72
CA VAL A 141 -13.72 20.28 5.71
C VAL A 141 -14.76 20.38 4.60
N ARG A 142 -15.32 19.24 4.18
CA ARG A 142 -16.33 19.12 3.12
C ARG A 142 -17.77 19.41 3.56
N ALA A 143 -17.98 19.79 4.81
CA ALA A 143 -19.32 20.09 5.32
C ALA A 143 -19.98 21.21 4.49
N GLY A 144 -21.14 20.91 3.91
CA GLY A 144 -21.90 21.81 3.04
C GLY A 144 -21.45 21.84 1.57
N GLU A 145 -20.47 21.00 1.18
CA GLU A 145 -20.08 20.76 -0.21
C GLU A 145 -19.67 22.04 -0.97
N TYR A 146 -19.84 22.03 -2.29
CA TYR A 146 -19.55 23.16 -3.19
C TYR A 146 -20.45 24.37 -2.88
N GLU A 147 -21.73 24.14 -2.60
CA GLU A 147 -22.75 25.17 -2.40
C GLU A 147 -22.49 26.05 -1.15
N ALA A 148 -21.81 25.51 -0.13
CA ALA A 148 -21.49 26.25 1.08
C ALA A 148 -20.24 27.13 0.96
N LEU A 149 -19.41 26.96 -0.08
CA LEU A 149 -18.14 27.69 -0.22
C LEU A 149 -18.28 29.22 -0.25
N PRO A 150 -19.25 29.83 -0.96
CA PRO A 150 -19.39 31.28 -1.00
C PRO A 150 -19.60 31.92 0.38
N GLU A 151 -20.30 31.22 1.29
CA GLU A 151 -20.52 31.69 2.66
C GLU A 151 -19.41 31.26 3.62
N LYS A 152 -18.82 30.07 3.43
CA LYS A 152 -17.70 29.59 4.25
C LYS A 152 -16.47 30.46 4.07
N LEU A 153 -16.10 30.83 2.85
CA LEU A 153 -14.89 31.62 2.57
C LEU A 153 -14.94 33.04 3.15
N LYS A 154 -16.13 33.58 3.45
CA LYS A 154 -16.29 34.88 4.12
C LYS A 154 -15.95 34.83 5.62
N LYS A 155 -15.94 33.65 6.22
CA LYS A 155 -15.72 33.47 7.67
C LYS A 155 -14.24 33.30 7.96
N SER A 156 -13.71 34.05 8.93
CA SER A 156 -12.31 33.98 9.35
C SER A 156 -11.88 32.59 9.86
N GLU A 157 -12.81 31.84 10.47
CA GLU A 157 -12.59 30.45 10.91
C GLU A 157 -12.22 29.51 9.74
N TRP A 158 -12.79 29.78 8.56
CA TRP A 158 -12.64 29.00 7.34
C TRP A 158 -11.66 29.63 6.34
N ALA A 159 -10.82 30.57 6.77
CA ALA A 159 -9.73 31.07 5.93
C ALA A 159 -8.86 29.90 5.42
N PRO A 160 -8.62 29.79 4.11
CA PRO A 160 -7.86 28.68 3.53
C PRO A 160 -6.41 28.66 4.07
N ASP A 161 -5.78 27.49 4.05
CA ASP A 161 -4.39 27.34 4.51
C ASP A 161 -3.40 27.91 3.48
N PHE A 162 -3.76 27.83 2.20
CA PHE A 162 -3.07 28.43 1.07
C PHE A 162 -4.08 29.04 0.08
N GLY A 163 -3.66 30.09 -0.62
CA GLY A 163 -4.47 30.78 -1.61
C GLY A 163 -5.41 31.83 -1.05
N PRO A 164 -6.06 32.61 -1.94
CA PRO A 164 -6.98 33.65 -1.54
C PRO A 164 -8.29 33.06 -1.02
N ALA A 165 -8.95 33.76 -0.10
CA ALA A 165 -10.31 33.45 0.34
C ALA A 165 -11.36 33.92 -0.70
N THR A 166 -11.11 33.63 -1.97
CA THR A 166 -11.95 34.03 -3.11
C THR A 166 -12.63 32.79 -3.68
N PHE A 167 -13.94 32.90 -3.91
CA PHE A 167 -14.71 31.82 -4.52
C PHE A 167 -14.50 31.81 -6.03
N VAL A 168 -14.04 30.68 -6.56
CA VAL A 168 -13.84 30.46 -8.00
C VAL A 168 -14.94 29.50 -8.49
N PRO A 169 -15.98 29.97 -9.21
CA PRO A 169 -17.14 29.14 -9.54
C PRO A 169 -16.84 27.91 -10.40
N SER A 170 -15.90 27.99 -11.33
CA SER A 170 -15.53 26.84 -12.16
C SER A 170 -14.81 25.74 -11.37
N TRP A 171 -14.14 26.08 -10.26
CA TRP A 171 -13.25 25.16 -9.54
C TRP A 171 -13.74 24.76 -8.15
N GLY A 172 -14.34 25.66 -7.38
CA GLY A 172 -14.63 25.44 -5.95
C GLY A 172 -13.37 25.53 -5.07
N ALA A 173 -13.20 24.56 -4.17
CA ALA A 173 -12.05 24.50 -3.25
C ALA A 173 -11.42 23.10 -3.27
N THR A 174 -10.08 23.06 -3.15
CA THR A 174 -9.31 21.81 -3.12
C THR A 174 -8.80 21.50 -1.73
N VAL A 175 -8.86 20.23 -1.35
CA VAL A 175 -8.30 19.73 -0.09
C VAL A 175 -7.08 18.87 -0.41
N THR A 176 -5.97 19.07 0.29
CA THR A 176 -4.77 18.23 0.14
C THR A 176 -4.19 17.87 1.49
N GLY A 177 -3.48 16.76 1.58
CA GLY A 177 -2.95 16.31 2.86
C GLY A 177 -2.17 15.02 2.75
N ALA A 178 -1.69 14.56 3.91
CA ALA A 178 -1.05 13.26 4.03
C ALA A 178 -1.89 12.36 4.93
N ARG A 179 -1.96 11.08 4.59
CA ARG A 179 -2.68 10.09 5.39
C ARG A 179 -2.06 8.71 5.23
N LYS A 180 -2.42 7.82 6.14
CA LYS A 180 -2.18 6.38 5.96
C LYS A 180 -2.96 5.86 4.74
N PHE A 181 -2.54 4.67 4.28
CA PHE A 181 -3.26 3.94 3.26
C PHE A 181 -4.72 3.73 3.69
N LEU A 182 -5.65 4.01 2.78
CA LEU A 182 -7.08 3.91 3.03
C LEU A 182 -7.63 2.90 2.05
N VAL A 183 -8.32 1.90 2.56
CA VAL A 183 -9.01 0.91 1.72
C VAL A 183 -10.47 1.34 1.58
N ALA A 184 -10.87 1.70 0.36
CA ALA A 184 -12.26 1.98 0.03
C ALA A 184 -12.96 0.64 -0.24
N TYR A 185 -13.82 0.23 0.69
CA TYR A 185 -14.42 -1.09 0.73
C TYR A 185 -15.94 -1.00 0.79
N ASN A 186 -16.61 -1.48 -0.24
CA ASN A 186 -18.07 -1.46 -0.35
C ASN A 186 -18.61 -2.88 -0.17
N VAL A 187 -19.59 -3.07 0.72
CA VAL A 187 -20.26 -4.37 0.91
C VAL A 187 -21.65 -4.32 0.29
N ASN A 188 -21.95 -5.31 -0.55
CA ASN A 188 -23.17 -5.36 -1.35
C ASN A 188 -24.31 -6.00 -0.55
N LEU A 189 -25.47 -5.36 -0.57
CA LEU A 189 -26.68 -5.81 0.11
C LEU A 189 -27.86 -5.82 -0.87
N LEU A 190 -28.67 -6.87 -0.79
CA LEU A 190 -29.99 -6.88 -1.40
C LEU A 190 -30.99 -6.22 -0.44
N SER A 191 -30.93 -4.90 -0.37
CA SER A 191 -31.71 -4.07 0.57
C SER A 191 -32.00 -2.68 0.01
N THR A 192 -32.68 -1.83 0.78
CA THR A 192 -32.89 -0.42 0.42
C THR A 192 -31.74 0.48 0.87
N LYS A 193 -31.63 1.67 0.28
CA LYS A 193 -30.63 2.70 0.65
C LYS A 193 -30.69 3.03 2.14
N GLU A 194 -31.89 3.13 2.72
CA GLU A 194 -32.10 3.47 4.13
C GLU A 194 -31.59 2.37 5.06
N GLN A 195 -31.78 1.10 4.67
CA GLN A 195 -31.32 -0.05 5.43
C GLN A 195 -29.79 -0.18 5.38
N ALA A 196 -29.19 -0.02 4.20
CA ALA A 196 -27.74 0.03 4.06
C ALA A 196 -27.15 1.20 4.84
N HIS A 197 -27.79 2.38 4.79
CA HIS A 197 -27.34 3.55 5.54
C HIS A 197 -27.43 3.33 7.05
N ARG A 198 -28.50 2.67 7.53
CA ARG A 198 -28.62 2.27 8.94
C ARG A 198 -27.45 1.39 9.39
N ILE A 199 -27.07 0.38 8.61
CA ILE A 199 -25.92 -0.48 8.92
C ILE A 199 -24.62 0.33 8.94
N ALA A 200 -24.43 1.22 7.96
CA ALA A 200 -23.26 2.10 7.90
C ALA A 200 -23.14 3.00 9.14
N LEU A 201 -24.26 3.52 9.65
CA LEU A 201 -24.31 4.32 10.87
C LEU A 201 -23.90 3.53 12.12
N ASP A 202 -24.27 2.25 12.21
CA ASP A 202 -23.96 1.42 13.37
C ASP A 202 -22.49 0.97 13.40
N ILE A 203 -21.86 0.91 12.22
CA ILE A 203 -20.49 0.40 12.07
C ILE A 203 -19.44 1.50 12.11
N ARG A 204 -19.69 2.64 11.45
CA ARG A 204 -18.70 3.73 11.35
C ARG A 204 -18.40 4.35 12.72
N GLU A 205 -17.17 4.82 12.92
CA GLU A 205 -16.70 5.33 14.22
C GLU A 205 -17.56 6.49 14.75
N GLN A 206 -17.99 7.40 13.87
CA GLN A 206 -18.84 8.54 14.23
C GLN A 206 -20.23 8.11 14.72
N GLY A 207 -20.67 6.90 14.37
CA GLY A 207 -21.98 6.40 14.73
C GLY A 207 -23.14 7.22 14.16
N ARG A 208 -24.21 7.30 14.96
CA ARG A 208 -25.44 8.09 14.69
C ARG A 208 -25.35 9.53 15.18
N GLY A 209 -24.30 9.89 15.90
CA GLY A 209 -24.10 11.20 16.51
C GLY A 209 -23.03 11.16 17.60
N LYS A 210 -22.73 12.31 18.21
CA LYS A 210 -21.67 12.43 19.22
C LYS A 210 -21.86 11.51 20.43
N ASP A 211 -23.12 11.23 20.79
CA ASP A 211 -23.47 10.45 21.99
C ASP A 211 -23.65 8.94 21.72
N GLN A 212 -23.63 8.52 20.45
CA GLN A 212 -23.83 7.13 20.04
C GLN A 212 -22.79 6.77 18.97
N PRO A 213 -21.52 6.54 19.36
CA PRO A 213 -20.49 6.10 18.42
C PRO A 213 -20.81 4.69 17.91
N GLY A 214 -20.33 4.39 16.69
CA GLY A 214 -20.47 3.05 16.13
C GLY A 214 -19.44 2.07 16.66
N LEU A 215 -19.49 0.86 16.15
CA LEU A 215 -18.70 -0.27 16.64
C LEU A 215 -17.22 -0.18 16.27
N LEU A 216 -16.92 0.13 15.00
CA LEU A 216 -15.56 0.03 14.47
C LEU A 216 -14.83 1.37 14.54
N LYS A 217 -13.59 1.32 15.04
CA LYS A 217 -12.69 2.48 15.07
C LYS A 217 -12.04 2.67 13.71
N LYS A 218 -11.70 3.91 13.35
CA LYS A 218 -11.03 4.22 12.07
C LYS A 218 -11.79 3.73 10.83
N VAL A 219 -13.11 3.59 10.93
CA VAL A 219 -14.00 3.28 9.82
C VAL A 219 -14.95 4.46 9.62
N GLN A 220 -14.98 4.99 8.42
CA GLN A 220 -16.02 5.91 7.97
C GLN A 220 -16.92 5.18 6.99
N GLY A 221 -18.18 5.57 6.88
CA GLY A 221 -19.07 4.93 5.93
C GLY A 221 -20.43 5.58 5.79
N MET A 222 -21.08 5.23 4.69
CA MET A 222 -22.44 5.63 4.35
C MET A 222 -23.09 4.54 3.49
N GLY A 223 -24.42 4.45 3.58
CA GLY A 223 -25.20 3.64 2.64
C GLY A 223 -25.61 4.45 1.41
N TRP A 224 -25.46 3.85 0.24
CA TRP A 224 -25.98 4.37 -1.04
C TRP A 224 -26.62 3.25 -1.86
N TYR A 225 -27.19 3.61 -3.01
CA TYR A 225 -27.78 2.67 -3.95
C TYR A 225 -27.09 2.81 -5.31
N LEU A 226 -26.69 1.69 -5.90
CA LEU A 226 -26.14 1.64 -7.25
C LEU A 226 -27.27 1.33 -8.23
N ASP A 227 -27.69 2.32 -9.00
CA ASP A 227 -28.75 2.16 -10.00
C ASP A 227 -28.36 1.15 -11.09
N GLU A 228 -27.11 1.18 -11.54
CA GLU A 228 -26.58 0.34 -12.62
C GLU A 228 -26.63 -1.16 -12.28
N ALA A 229 -26.40 -1.49 -11.02
CA ALA A 229 -26.39 -2.86 -10.52
C ALA A 229 -27.66 -3.22 -9.71
N SER A 230 -28.60 -2.27 -9.57
CA SER A 230 -29.86 -2.41 -8.82
C SER A 230 -29.67 -2.97 -7.41
N LEU A 231 -28.64 -2.50 -6.69
CA LEU A 231 -28.27 -3.01 -5.37
C LEU A 231 -27.89 -1.87 -4.41
N ALA A 232 -28.11 -2.08 -3.11
CA ALA A 232 -27.63 -1.18 -2.08
C ALA A 232 -26.21 -1.57 -1.66
N GLN A 233 -25.40 -0.59 -1.28
CA GLN A 233 -24.08 -0.84 -0.70
C GLN A 233 -23.91 -0.11 0.61
N VAL A 234 -23.20 -0.76 1.53
CA VAL A 234 -22.54 -0.10 2.65
C VAL A 234 -21.16 0.28 2.17
N SER A 235 -20.97 1.54 1.77
CA SER A 235 -19.67 2.07 1.38
C SER A 235 -18.89 2.47 2.62
N THR A 236 -17.69 1.92 2.76
CA THR A 236 -16.82 2.16 3.92
C THR A 236 -15.43 2.59 3.47
N ASN A 237 -14.85 3.51 4.22
CA ASN A 237 -13.45 3.90 4.12
C ASN A 237 -12.76 3.40 5.38
N ILE A 238 -11.89 2.43 5.21
CA ILE A 238 -11.04 1.89 6.28
C ILE A 238 -9.80 2.77 6.34
N LEU A 239 -9.75 3.67 7.33
CA LEU A 239 -8.68 4.65 7.47
C LEU A 239 -7.37 4.05 7.98
N ASP A 240 -7.45 2.90 8.66
CA ASP A 240 -6.30 2.16 9.17
C ASP A 240 -6.65 0.66 9.23
N PHE A 241 -6.19 -0.08 8.22
CA PHE A 241 -6.47 -1.52 8.09
C PHE A 241 -5.72 -2.37 9.13
N GLU A 242 -4.66 -1.85 9.75
CA GLU A 242 -3.94 -2.55 10.82
C GLU A 242 -4.74 -2.54 12.12
N LEU A 243 -5.47 -1.46 12.39
CA LEU A 243 -6.34 -1.36 13.57
C LEU A 243 -7.68 -2.06 13.33
N THR A 244 -8.26 -1.89 12.15
CA THR A 244 -9.55 -2.51 11.79
C THR A 244 -9.41 -3.21 10.44
N PRO A 245 -9.10 -4.51 10.45
CA PRO A 245 -8.92 -5.29 9.25
C PRO A 245 -10.16 -5.37 8.36
N VAL A 246 -9.95 -5.54 7.06
CA VAL A 246 -11.04 -5.62 6.05
C VAL A 246 -12.03 -6.74 6.36
N HIS A 247 -11.54 -7.91 6.78
CA HIS A 247 -12.40 -9.04 7.16
C HIS A 247 -13.30 -8.70 8.37
N THR A 248 -12.83 -7.91 9.33
CA THR A 248 -13.65 -7.49 10.48
C THR A 248 -14.80 -6.60 10.03
N VAL A 249 -14.54 -5.65 9.13
CA VAL A 249 -15.59 -4.79 8.56
C VAL A 249 -16.65 -5.63 7.84
N TYR A 250 -16.23 -6.58 7.01
CA TYR A 250 -17.14 -7.46 6.28
C TYR A 250 -17.99 -8.35 7.19
N GLU A 251 -17.37 -9.02 8.16
CA GLU A 251 -18.05 -9.94 9.08
C GLU A 251 -19.05 -9.20 9.99
N GLU A 252 -18.71 -7.99 10.43
CA GLU A 252 -19.61 -7.16 11.23
C GLU A 252 -20.79 -6.66 10.39
N ILE A 253 -20.56 -6.20 9.16
CA ILE A 253 -21.66 -5.88 8.21
C ILE A 253 -22.54 -7.11 8.01
N CYS A 254 -21.96 -8.30 7.82
CA CYS A 254 -22.71 -9.54 7.70
C CYS A 254 -23.53 -9.86 8.95
N ARG A 255 -23.03 -9.57 10.16
CA ARG A 255 -23.78 -9.76 11.40
C ARG A 255 -24.99 -8.83 11.48
N PHE A 256 -24.79 -7.52 11.26
CA PHE A 256 -25.88 -6.54 11.29
C PHE A 256 -26.91 -6.76 10.18
N ALA A 257 -26.48 -7.18 8.99
CA ALA A 257 -27.39 -7.56 7.91
C ALA A 257 -28.24 -8.78 8.30
N LYS A 258 -27.65 -9.81 8.91
CA LYS A 258 -28.38 -10.98 9.41
C LYS A 258 -29.41 -10.62 10.51
N GLU A 259 -29.07 -9.71 11.41
CA GLU A 259 -30.01 -9.21 12.43
C GLU A 259 -31.25 -8.54 11.81
N LEU A 260 -31.08 -7.91 10.64
CA LEU A 260 -32.17 -7.29 9.86
C LEU A 260 -32.77 -8.23 8.81
N SER A 261 -32.34 -9.51 8.75
CA SER A 261 -32.74 -10.48 7.72
C SER A 261 -32.45 -10.04 6.28
N LEU A 262 -31.34 -9.32 6.07
CA LEU A 262 -30.90 -8.81 4.77
C LEU A 262 -29.76 -9.69 4.20
N PRO A 263 -29.80 -10.05 2.90
CA PRO A 263 -28.72 -10.80 2.28
C PRO A 263 -27.51 -9.90 1.96
N VAL A 264 -26.31 -10.36 2.30
CA VAL A 264 -25.03 -9.83 1.78
C VAL A 264 -24.64 -10.62 0.54
N VAL A 265 -24.29 -9.93 -0.55
CA VAL A 265 -23.98 -10.53 -1.86
C VAL A 265 -22.58 -10.14 -2.33
N GLY A 266 -21.60 -10.35 -1.44
CA GLY A 266 -20.20 -10.04 -1.71
C GLY A 266 -19.84 -8.58 -1.46
N SER A 267 -18.73 -8.15 -2.04
CA SER A 267 -18.15 -6.83 -1.81
C SER A 267 -17.34 -6.36 -3.02
N GLN A 268 -16.85 -5.13 -2.93
CA GLN A 268 -16.01 -4.49 -3.93
C GLN A 268 -14.96 -3.64 -3.23
N ILE A 269 -13.72 -3.75 -3.71
CA ILE A 269 -12.67 -2.77 -3.42
C ILE A 269 -12.68 -1.73 -4.54
N VAL A 270 -12.69 -0.46 -4.16
CA VAL A 270 -12.58 0.68 -5.07
C VAL A 270 -11.12 1.14 -5.08
N GLY A 271 -10.51 1.22 -6.26
CA GLY A 271 -9.08 1.48 -6.41
C GLY A 271 -8.19 0.29 -6.02
N LEU A 272 -7.11 0.57 -5.28
CA LEU A 272 -6.05 -0.38 -4.95
C LEU A 272 -6.10 -0.82 -3.47
N ILE A 273 -5.51 -1.98 -3.19
CA ILE A 273 -5.37 -2.54 -1.84
C ILE A 273 -3.91 -2.98 -1.57
N PRO A 274 -3.38 -2.80 -0.34
CA PRO A 274 -2.06 -3.31 0.01
C PRO A 274 -2.10 -4.83 0.18
N LEU A 275 -1.05 -5.52 -0.25
CA LEU A 275 -0.91 -6.97 -0.12
C LEU A 275 -1.08 -7.41 1.34
N LYS A 276 -0.49 -6.67 2.28
CA LYS A 276 -0.61 -6.94 3.72
C LYS A 276 -2.07 -7.05 4.18
N ALA A 277 -2.94 -6.13 3.73
CA ALA A 277 -4.35 -6.16 4.11
C ALA A 277 -5.07 -7.42 3.61
N MET A 278 -4.68 -7.93 2.44
CA MET A 278 -5.19 -9.20 1.90
C MET A 278 -4.65 -10.40 2.69
N LEU A 279 -3.35 -10.42 3.01
CA LEU A 279 -2.74 -11.52 3.76
C LEU A 279 -3.28 -11.63 5.19
N ASP A 280 -3.48 -10.50 5.88
CA ASP A 280 -4.09 -10.46 7.21
C ASP A 280 -5.53 -11.04 7.18
N CYS A 281 -6.27 -10.81 6.09
CA CYS A 281 -7.58 -11.43 5.89
C CYS A 281 -7.49 -12.94 5.62
N ALA A 282 -6.50 -13.38 4.84
CA ALA A 282 -6.29 -14.79 4.57
C ALA A 282 -5.98 -15.55 5.87
N ASP A 283 -5.09 -15.01 6.70
CA ASP A 283 -4.69 -15.63 7.96
C ASP A 283 -5.88 -15.71 8.95
N PHE A 284 -6.75 -14.70 8.98
CA PHE A 284 -8.00 -14.75 9.77
C PHE A 284 -8.91 -15.90 9.34
N TYR A 285 -9.21 -16.02 8.04
CA TYR A 285 -10.09 -17.08 7.55
C TYR A 285 -9.45 -18.47 7.67
N MET A 286 -8.14 -18.57 7.49
CA MET A 286 -7.39 -19.81 7.71
C MET A 286 -7.49 -20.29 9.16
N GLN A 287 -7.37 -19.38 10.13
CA GLN A 287 -7.54 -19.70 11.55
C GLN A 287 -8.98 -20.07 11.90
N LYS A 288 -9.96 -19.28 11.42
CA LYS A 288 -11.39 -19.49 11.67
C LYS A 288 -11.91 -20.82 11.12
N GLU A 289 -11.41 -21.25 9.97
CA GLU A 289 -11.86 -22.46 9.27
C GLU A 289 -10.87 -23.63 9.36
N ASN A 290 -9.78 -23.48 10.12
CA ASN A 290 -8.72 -24.47 10.30
C ASN A 290 -8.11 -24.98 8.97
N LEU A 291 -7.90 -24.05 8.04
CA LEU A 291 -7.33 -24.31 6.72
C LEU A 291 -5.81 -24.22 6.76
N PHE A 292 -5.15 -24.90 5.81
CA PHE A 292 -3.70 -24.83 5.62
C PHE A 292 -3.40 -24.45 4.17
N ILE A 293 -2.94 -23.22 3.98
CA ILE A 293 -2.57 -22.64 2.69
C ILE A 293 -1.21 -21.97 2.86
N VAL A 294 -0.25 -22.34 2.02
CA VAL A 294 1.12 -21.82 2.08
C VAL A 294 1.33 -20.76 1.00
N GLU A 295 1.03 -21.11 -0.25
CA GLU A 295 1.24 -20.23 -1.40
C GLU A 295 0.42 -18.94 -1.30
N GLU A 296 1.09 -17.82 -1.56
CA GLU A 296 0.51 -16.47 -1.47
C GLU A 296 -0.67 -16.28 -2.43
N GLU A 297 -0.55 -16.75 -3.67
CA GLU A 297 -1.62 -16.68 -4.68
C GLU A 297 -2.90 -17.38 -4.20
N HIS A 298 -2.76 -18.51 -3.51
CA HIS A 298 -3.90 -19.24 -2.95
C HIS A 298 -4.51 -18.53 -1.74
N LYS A 299 -3.70 -17.84 -0.93
CA LYS A 299 -4.19 -16.99 0.16
C LYS A 299 -5.04 -15.83 -0.39
N VAL A 300 -4.54 -15.15 -1.41
CA VAL A 300 -5.28 -14.06 -2.09
C VAL A 300 -6.58 -14.61 -2.70
N ARG A 301 -6.53 -15.77 -3.36
CA ARG A 301 -7.72 -16.43 -3.92
C ARG A 301 -8.77 -16.79 -2.87
N LEU A 302 -8.34 -17.27 -1.69
CA LEU A 302 -9.24 -17.54 -0.56
C LEU A 302 -9.99 -16.26 -0.17
N VAL A 303 -9.27 -15.15 0.00
CA VAL A 303 -9.87 -13.87 0.42
C VAL A 303 -10.86 -13.35 -0.60
N ILE A 304 -10.52 -13.40 -1.90
CA ILE A 304 -11.43 -13.00 -2.98
C ILE A 304 -12.74 -13.77 -2.88
N SER A 305 -12.66 -15.09 -2.70
CA SER A 305 -13.85 -15.94 -2.58
C SER A 305 -14.65 -15.69 -1.30
N LYS A 306 -13.98 -15.45 -0.15
CA LYS A 306 -14.64 -15.26 1.15
C LYS A 306 -15.34 -13.92 1.28
N LEU A 307 -14.70 -12.86 0.80
CA LEU A 307 -15.27 -11.51 0.79
C LEU A 307 -16.18 -11.28 -0.42
N GLY A 308 -16.12 -12.14 -1.44
CA GLY A 308 -16.88 -11.99 -2.69
C GLY A 308 -16.48 -10.74 -3.45
N LEU A 309 -15.15 -10.48 -3.56
CA LEU A 309 -14.60 -9.29 -4.22
C LEU A 309 -14.89 -9.26 -5.73
N ASP A 310 -15.25 -10.40 -6.31
CA ASP A 310 -15.58 -10.61 -7.71
C ASP A 310 -17.08 -10.40 -8.03
N SER A 311 -17.85 -9.89 -7.08
CA SER A 311 -19.32 -9.81 -7.19
C SER A 311 -19.85 -8.85 -8.26
N LEU A 312 -19.17 -7.71 -8.49
CA LEU A 312 -19.58 -6.70 -9.49
C LEU A 312 -18.71 -6.73 -10.76
N GLY A 313 -17.52 -7.30 -10.67
CA GLY A 313 -16.56 -7.42 -11.76
C GLY A 313 -15.37 -8.29 -11.33
N PRO A 314 -14.58 -8.81 -12.28
CA PRO A 314 -13.46 -9.68 -11.96
C PRO A 314 -12.41 -8.92 -11.14
N PHE A 315 -12.03 -9.46 -9.99
CA PHE A 315 -10.90 -8.96 -9.21
C PHE A 315 -9.61 -9.57 -9.76
N VAL A 316 -8.80 -8.78 -10.47
CA VAL A 316 -7.49 -9.18 -10.99
C VAL A 316 -6.41 -8.73 -10.00
N PRO A 317 -5.78 -9.64 -9.21
CA PRO A 317 -4.85 -9.25 -8.16
C PRO A 317 -3.65 -8.45 -8.65
N LYS A 318 -3.14 -8.77 -9.85
CA LYS A 318 -1.98 -8.11 -10.46
C LYS A 318 -2.23 -6.64 -10.82
N GLU A 319 -3.49 -6.23 -10.92
CA GLU A 319 -3.91 -4.86 -11.29
C GLU A 319 -4.53 -4.10 -10.11
N ARG A 320 -4.78 -4.78 -8.98
CA ARG A 320 -5.46 -4.21 -7.80
C ARG A 320 -4.57 -4.17 -6.57
N ILE A 321 -3.52 -4.98 -6.51
CA ILE A 321 -2.57 -5.01 -5.39
C ILE A 321 -1.35 -4.15 -5.74
N ILE A 322 -1.07 -3.14 -4.92
CA ILE A 322 -0.05 -2.12 -5.20
C ILE A 322 1.33 -2.74 -5.33
N GLU A 323 1.71 -3.59 -4.39
CA GLU A 323 3.03 -4.22 -4.35
C GLU A 323 3.28 -5.02 -5.63
N TYR A 324 2.27 -5.75 -6.14
CA TYR A 324 2.39 -6.48 -7.40
C TYR A 324 2.53 -5.57 -8.62
N MET A 325 1.89 -4.39 -8.60
CA MET A 325 2.01 -3.41 -9.69
C MET A 325 3.39 -2.73 -9.68
N VAL A 326 3.92 -2.43 -8.50
CA VAL A 326 5.22 -1.80 -8.33
C VAL A 326 6.36 -2.77 -8.64
N ASP A 327 6.28 -4.03 -8.19
CA ASP A 327 7.33 -5.04 -8.40
C ASP A 327 7.55 -5.35 -9.89
N ASN A 328 6.49 -5.30 -10.71
CA ASN A 328 6.60 -5.47 -12.16
C ASN A 328 7.43 -4.37 -12.86
N THR A 329 7.64 -3.22 -12.22
CA THR A 329 8.44 -2.13 -12.79
C THR A 329 9.93 -2.22 -12.45
N GLN A 330 10.35 -3.12 -11.55
CA GLN A 330 11.74 -3.27 -11.14
C GLN A 330 12.47 -4.34 -11.96
N GLU A 331 12.75 -4.04 -13.24
CA GLU A 331 13.32 -4.98 -14.22
C GLU A 331 14.76 -5.48 -13.97
N ASN A 332 15.41 -5.20 -12.82
CA ASN A 332 16.86 -5.44 -12.66
C ASN A 332 17.31 -6.21 -11.42
N HIS A 333 16.44 -7.04 -10.82
CA HIS A 333 16.84 -7.92 -9.73
C HIS A 333 17.67 -9.11 -10.24
N LEU A 334 18.66 -9.56 -9.46
CA LEU A 334 19.46 -10.74 -9.80
C LEU A 334 18.62 -12.01 -9.71
N VAL A 335 17.64 -12.03 -8.80
CA VAL A 335 16.74 -13.17 -8.58
C VAL A 335 15.83 -13.43 -9.77
N SER A 336 15.51 -12.42 -10.57
CA SER A 336 14.68 -12.59 -11.78
C SER A 336 15.46 -13.13 -12.99
N GLN A 337 16.80 -13.22 -12.90
CA GLN A 337 17.62 -13.74 -14.00
C GLN A 337 17.48 -15.27 -14.13
N PRO A 338 17.57 -15.81 -15.35
CA PRO A 338 17.71 -17.26 -15.53
C PRO A 338 18.92 -17.78 -14.74
N LEU A 339 18.78 -18.96 -14.12
CA LEU A 339 19.85 -19.56 -13.30
C LEU A 339 21.19 -19.63 -14.03
N GLN A 340 21.17 -19.93 -15.33
CA GLN A 340 22.37 -19.95 -16.18
C GLN A 340 23.06 -18.59 -16.26
N GLN A 341 22.27 -17.50 -16.33
CA GLN A 341 22.77 -16.14 -16.37
C GLN A 341 23.31 -15.70 -15.01
N PHE A 342 22.61 -16.05 -13.92
CA PHE A 342 23.07 -15.81 -12.55
C PHE A 342 24.44 -16.46 -12.28
N VAL A 343 24.61 -17.74 -12.66
CA VAL A 343 25.90 -18.44 -12.47
C VAL A 343 27.01 -17.80 -13.32
N ARG A 344 26.71 -17.35 -14.55
CA ARG A 344 27.68 -16.65 -15.41
C ARG A 344 28.04 -15.27 -14.88
N SER A 345 27.09 -14.54 -14.28
CA SER A 345 27.36 -13.21 -13.73
C SER A 345 28.22 -13.28 -12.47
N VAL A 346 28.02 -14.28 -11.61
CA VAL A 346 28.91 -14.56 -10.46
C VAL A 346 30.34 -14.89 -10.91
N GLY A 347 30.50 -15.62 -12.02
CA GLY A 347 31.80 -15.96 -12.59
C GLY A 347 32.46 -14.85 -13.44
N ALA A 348 31.78 -13.72 -13.63
CA ALA A 348 32.28 -12.64 -14.46
C ALA A 348 33.34 -11.81 -13.73
N ARG A 349 34.10 -11.00 -14.48
CA ARG A 349 35.06 -10.04 -13.91
C ARG A 349 34.34 -8.78 -13.40
N THR A 350 33.36 -8.96 -12.52
CA THR A 350 32.61 -7.89 -11.85
C THR A 350 32.74 -8.05 -10.34
N ALA A 351 32.60 -6.95 -9.59
CA ALA A 351 32.74 -6.97 -8.13
C ALA A 351 31.46 -7.46 -7.41
N ALA A 352 30.32 -7.41 -8.10
CA ALA A 352 29.03 -7.99 -7.71
C ALA A 352 28.39 -8.63 -8.95
N PRO A 353 27.58 -9.71 -8.81
CA PRO A 353 27.23 -10.42 -7.57
C PRO A 353 28.40 -11.23 -6.98
N GLY A 354 28.46 -11.31 -5.65
CA GLY A 354 29.59 -11.88 -4.90
C GLY A 354 29.25 -13.12 -4.06
N GLY A 355 30.18 -13.51 -3.17
CA GLY A 355 30.02 -14.69 -2.32
C GLY A 355 28.84 -14.62 -1.34
N GLY A 356 28.45 -13.42 -0.89
CA GLY A 356 27.27 -13.22 -0.04
C GLY A 356 25.98 -13.61 -0.76
N SER A 357 25.79 -13.07 -1.97
CA SER A 357 24.67 -13.38 -2.87
C SER A 357 24.56 -14.89 -3.16
N VAL A 358 25.69 -15.58 -3.41
CA VAL A 358 25.71 -17.04 -3.62
C VAL A 358 25.36 -17.81 -2.34
N SER A 359 25.85 -17.37 -1.18
CA SER A 359 25.57 -18.01 0.10
C SER A 359 24.08 -17.94 0.44
N ALA A 360 23.46 -16.78 0.20
CA ALA A 360 22.01 -16.59 0.34
C ALA A 360 21.22 -17.51 -0.60
N ALA A 361 21.63 -17.61 -1.87
CA ALA A 361 20.99 -18.51 -2.84
C ALA A 361 21.10 -19.99 -2.44
N VAL A 362 22.26 -20.45 -1.94
CA VAL A 362 22.44 -21.82 -1.44
C VAL A 362 21.56 -22.10 -0.22
N ALA A 363 21.47 -21.14 0.71
CA ALA A 363 20.60 -21.26 1.87
C ALA A 363 19.11 -21.31 1.45
N ALA A 364 18.69 -20.47 0.50
CA ALA A 364 17.33 -20.47 -0.03
C ALA A 364 16.96 -21.81 -0.67
N MET A 365 17.87 -22.40 -1.47
CA MET A 365 17.67 -23.74 -2.04
C MET A 365 17.57 -24.83 -0.96
N GLY A 366 18.35 -24.72 0.11
CA GLY A 366 18.26 -25.63 1.25
C GLY A 366 16.90 -25.56 1.95
N ALA A 367 16.41 -24.35 2.22
CA ALA A 367 15.08 -24.13 2.79
C ALA A 367 13.96 -24.63 1.85
N ALA A 368 14.10 -24.40 0.54
CA ALA A 368 13.16 -24.89 -0.48
C ALA A 368 13.05 -26.42 -0.48
N LEU A 369 14.17 -27.13 -0.38
CA LEU A 369 14.17 -28.60 -0.27
C LEU A 369 13.46 -29.08 1.00
N GLY A 370 13.66 -28.39 2.13
CA GLY A 370 12.94 -28.67 3.37
C GLY A 370 11.43 -28.50 3.23
N ALA A 371 10.99 -27.39 2.62
CA ALA A 371 9.59 -27.13 2.34
C ALA A 371 8.99 -28.18 1.38
N MET A 372 9.71 -28.53 0.31
CA MET A 372 9.29 -29.53 -0.69
C MET A 372 9.05 -30.90 -0.04
N VAL A 373 9.96 -31.38 0.80
CA VAL A 373 9.80 -32.69 1.48
C VAL A 373 8.60 -32.67 2.42
N GLY A 374 8.40 -31.56 3.15
CA GLY A 374 7.22 -31.36 3.97
C GLY A 374 5.92 -31.41 3.17
N GLN A 375 5.85 -30.68 2.04
CA GLN A 375 4.69 -30.67 1.14
C GLN A 375 4.44 -32.06 0.50
N MET A 376 5.50 -32.79 0.14
CA MET A 376 5.41 -34.15 -0.41
C MET A 376 4.87 -35.18 0.59
N THR A 377 4.96 -34.87 1.89
CA THR A 377 4.46 -35.69 3.00
C THR A 377 3.02 -35.29 3.37
N TYR A 378 2.73 -33.99 3.33
CA TYR A 378 1.41 -33.42 3.62
C TYR A 378 0.33 -33.89 2.64
N GLY A 379 -0.91 -34.06 3.11
CA GLY A 379 -2.09 -34.41 2.29
C GLY A 379 -2.17 -35.85 1.78
N LYS A 380 -1.12 -36.67 1.94
CA LYS A 380 -1.16 -38.10 1.60
C LYS A 380 -1.75 -38.91 2.76
N ARG A 381 -2.73 -39.76 2.45
CA ARG A 381 -3.40 -40.63 3.44
C ARG A 381 -2.44 -41.48 4.29
N GLN A 382 -1.32 -41.91 3.72
CA GLN A 382 -0.31 -42.70 4.43
C GLN A 382 0.40 -41.94 5.57
N PHE A 383 0.35 -40.61 5.56
CA PHE A 383 1.03 -39.74 6.53
C PHE A 383 0.06 -38.85 7.33
N GLU A 384 -1.22 -39.24 7.41
CA GLU A 384 -2.25 -38.48 8.10
C GLU A 384 -1.92 -38.21 9.58
N SER A 385 -1.25 -39.15 10.26
CA SER A 385 -0.78 -38.97 11.64
C SER A 385 0.25 -37.84 11.79
N LEU A 386 0.95 -37.47 10.71
CA LEU A 386 1.97 -36.43 10.69
C LEU A 386 1.42 -35.08 10.21
N ASP A 387 0.12 -34.99 9.87
CA ASP A 387 -0.49 -33.78 9.28
C ASP A 387 -0.26 -32.53 10.15
N CYS A 388 -0.55 -32.65 11.46
CA CYS A 388 -0.33 -31.57 12.43
C CYS A 388 1.15 -31.14 12.49
N THR A 389 2.08 -32.09 12.41
CA THR A 389 3.52 -31.80 12.41
C THR A 389 3.93 -31.10 11.11
N MET A 390 3.45 -31.55 9.96
CA MET A 390 3.77 -30.95 8.66
C MET A 390 3.21 -29.53 8.54
N ARG A 391 1.97 -29.29 8.98
CA ARG A 391 1.37 -27.94 9.01
C ARG A 391 2.19 -26.93 9.82
N ARG A 392 2.90 -27.41 10.86
CA ARG A 392 3.77 -26.56 11.68
C ARG A 392 5.15 -26.32 11.06
N LEU A 393 5.72 -27.31 10.37
CA LEU A 393 7.11 -27.26 9.88
C LEU A 393 7.24 -26.64 8.49
N ILE A 394 6.26 -26.80 7.60
CA ILE A 394 6.33 -26.27 6.24
C ILE A 394 6.41 -24.73 6.21
N PRO A 395 5.58 -23.97 6.95
CA PRO A 395 5.57 -22.50 6.81
C PRO A 395 6.91 -21.83 7.17
N PRO A 396 7.62 -22.20 8.26
CA PRO A 396 8.94 -21.64 8.55
C PRO A 396 9.97 -21.86 7.43
N PHE A 397 9.99 -23.03 6.80
CA PHE A 397 10.90 -23.29 5.68
C PHE A 397 10.53 -22.49 4.44
N HIS A 398 9.25 -22.38 4.12
CA HIS A 398 8.77 -21.60 2.98
C HIS A 398 9.02 -20.09 3.18
N GLN A 399 8.79 -19.57 4.39
CA GLN A 399 9.10 -18.18 4.72
C GLN A 399 10.60 -17.91 4.64
N ALA A 400 11.43 -18.76 5.26
CA ALA A 400 12.88 -18.62 5.20
C ALA A 400 13.40 -18.66 3.76
N MET A 401 12.83 -19.49 2.90
CA MET A 401 13.16 -19.52 1.47
C MET A 401 12.93 -18.15 0.82
N ASN A 402 11.76 -17.53 1.03
CA ASN A 402 11.43 -16.24 0.44
C ASN A 402 12.30 -15.10 1.02
N ASP A 403 12.52 -15.09 2.33
CA ASP A 403 13.37 -14.10 2.99
C ASP A 403 14.82 -14.16 2.47
N LEU A 404 15.36 -15.37 2.28
CA LEU A 404 16.71 -15.58 1.77
C LEU A 404 16.86 -15.21 0.29
N LEU A 405 15.79 -15.32 -0.52
CA LEU A 405 15.81 -14.82 -1.90
C LEU A 405 15.99 -13.30 -1.93
N VAL A 406 15.27 -12.55 -1.09
CA VAL A 406 15.42 -11.09 -0.98
C VAL A 406 16.85 -10.70 -0.54
N MET A 407 17.51 -11.54 0.26
CA MET A 407 18.90 -11.29 0.69
C MET A 407 19.91 -11.34 -0.46
N VAL A 408 19.63 -12.07 -1.55
CA VAL A 408 20.51 -12.12 -2.74
C VAL A 408 20.67 -10.73 -3.34
N ASP A 409 19.55 -10.03 -3.57
CA ASP A 409 19.53 -8.68 -4.12
C ASP A 409 20.01 -7.64 -3.10
N THR A 410 19.72 -7.88 -1.82
CA THR A 410 20.15 -7.00 -0.72
C THR A 410 21.67 -6.96 -0.59
N ASP A 411 22.36 -8.11 -0.68
CA ASP A 411 23.83 -8.19 -0.64
C ASP A 411 24.46 -7.40 -1.80
N SER A 412 23.98 -7.62 -3.01
CA SER A 412 24.48 -6.92 -4.20
C SER A 412 24.22 -5.41 -4.13
N SER A 413 23.05 -5.00 -3.65
CA SER A 413 22.68 -3.59 -3.46
C SER A 413 23.52 -2.92 -2.36
N ALA A 414 23.79 -3.62 -1.26
CA ALA A 414 24.63 -3.13 -0.18
C ALA A 414 26.09 -2.95 -0.63
N PHE A 415 26.62 -3.90 -1.39
CA PHE A 415 27.96 -3.82 -1.94
C PHE A 415 28.11 -2.67 -2.94
N ASN A 416 27.15 -2.50 -3.85
CA ASN A 416 27.14 -1.39 -4.80
C ASN A 416 27.09 -0.04 -4.07
N SER A 417 26.27 0.07 -3.02
CA SER A 417 26.19 1.29 -2.19
C SER A 417 27.52 1.58 -1.48
N TYR A 418 28.22 0.55 -0.99
CA TYR A 418 29.55 0.68 -0.40
C TYR A 418 30.59 1.18 -1.41
N MET A 419 30.59 0.63 -2.62
CA MET A 419 31.51 1.03 -3.69
C MET A 419 31.30 2.48 -4.11
N VAL A 420 30.05 2.95 -4.21
CA VAL A 420 29.72 4.35 -4.53
C VAL A 420 30.12 5.30 -3.39
N GLY A 421 29.87 4.92 -2.13
CA GLY A 421 30.28 5.70 -0.96
C GLY A 421 31.79 5.71 -0.70
N GLY A 422 32.53 4.75 -1.22
CA GLY A 422 33.98 4.57 -1.02
C GLY A 422 34.89 5.44 -1.88
N VAL A 423 34.37 6.15 -2.90
CA VAL A 423 35.20 6.98 -3.81
C VAL A 423 35.19 8.44 -3.38
N LYS A 424 35.77 8.73 -2.20
CA LYS A 424 36.40 10.03 -1.86
C LYS A 424 37.17 9.91 -0.55
N CYS A 425 38.27 9.16 -0.56
CA CYS A 425 39.36 9.38 0.39
C CYS A 425 40.62 9.74 -0.40
N SER A 426 40.82 11.04 -0.64
CA SER A 426 42.08 11.59 -1.12
C SER A 426 43.11 11.45 0.02
N CYS A 427 43.86 10.35 0.02
CA CYS A 427 45.03 10.22 0.89
C CYS A 427 46.30 10.30 0.04
N ARG A 428 46.93 11.48 0.04
CA ARG A 428 48.37 11.60 -0.22
C ARG A 428 49.09 10.74 0.82
N GLY A 429 49.85 9.77 0.34
CA GLY A 429 51.07 9.25 0.95
C GLY A 429 50.99 8.76 2.40
N SER A 430 50.68 7.48 2.60
CA SER A 430 51.40 6.60 3.52
C SER A 430 50.85 5.17 3.41
N TYR A 431 51.73 4.22 3.10
CA TYR A 431 51.43 2.80 3.15
C TYR A 431 51.10 2.41 4.60
N LEU A 432 49.90 1.86 4.82
CA LEU A 432 49.53 1.18 6.06
C LEU A 432 49.36 -0.33 5.77
N PRO A 433 49.94 -1.21 6.61
CA PRO A 433 49.90 -2.65 6.38
C PRO A 433 48.49 -3.21 6.61
N ALA A 434 48.22 -4.37 6.00
CA ALA A 434 46.93 -5.06 5.85
C ALA A 434 46.11 -5.33 7.15
N GLY A 435 46.56 -4.91 8.33
CA GLY A 435 45.81 -4.95 9.59
C GLY A 435 44.91 -3.73 9.85
N ALA A 436 45.00 -2.67 9.03
CA ALA A 436 44.16 -1.47 9.20
C ALA A 436 42.77 -1.55 8.53
N LEU A 437 42.53 -2.56 7.68
CA LEU A 437 41.28 -2.76 6.95
C LEU A 437 40.08 -3.15 7.84
N TRP A 438 40.33 -3.62 9.07
CA TRP A 438 39.26 -4.03 10.00
C TRP A 438 38.75 -2.87 10.89
N LYS A 439 39.59 -1.88 11.18
CA LYS A 439 39.22 -0.79 12.12
C LYS A 439 38.38 0.32 11.49
N CYS A 440 38.43 0.50 10.17
CA CYS A 440 37.61 1.52 9.50
C CYS A 440 36.13 1.13 9.36
N SER A 441 35.78 -0.16 9.48
CA SER A 441 34.39 -0.64 9.46
C SER A 441 33.60 -0.29 10.73
N LEU A 442 34.26 0.16 11.80
CA LEU A 442 33.64 0.46 13.09
C LEU A 442 33.27 1.95 13.31
N GLN A 443 33.59 2.84 12.36
CA GLN A 443 33.45 4.30 12.56
C GLN A 443 32.40 4.99 11.68
N VAL A 444 31.61 4.24 10.91
CA VAL A 444 30.44 4.77 10.20
C VAL A 444 29.18 4.05 10.67
N ARG A 445 28.67 4.45 11.85
CA ARG A 445 27.25 4.44 12.25
C ARG A 445 27.08 4.95 13.69
N PRO A 446 26.32 6.03 13.93
CA PRO A 446 25.57 6.18 15.16
C PRO A 446 24.11 5.81 14.86
N SER A 447 23.78 4.52 14.97
CA SER A 447 22.43 3.96 15.17
C SER A 447 22.53 2.45 15.01
N GLY A 448 22.22 1.74 16.09
CA GLY A 448 22.38 0.30 16.19
C GLY A 448 21.41 -0.43 15.26
N GLU A 449 21.98 -1.17 14.31
CA GLU A 449 21.42 -2.37 13.67
C GLU A 449 22.53 -2.93 12.77
N GLU A 450 23.24 -3.96 13.25
CA GLU A 450 24.34 -4.61 12.53
C GLU A 450 23.85 -5.65 11.49
N PRO A 451 24.66 -5.96 10.46
CA PRO A 451 24.43 -7.07 9.54
C PRO A 451 24.80 -8.40 10.21
N PHE A 452 23.99 -8.83 11.17
CA PHE A 452 24.11 -10.12 11.87
C PHE A 452 22.83 -10.96 11.76
N SER A 453 21.94 -10.70 10.79
CA SER A 453 20.70 -11.50 10.66
C SER A 453 20.91 -12.88 10.03
N CYS A 454 22.04 -13.16 9.38
CA CYS A 454 22.34 -14.52 8.92
C CYS A 454 22.65 -15.50 10.06
N HIS A 455 22.89 -15.03 11.31
CA HIS A 455 23.30 -15.88 12.43
C HIS A 455 22.53 -15.64 13.75
N SER A 456 21.47 -14.83 13.77
CA SER A 456 20.66 -14.65 14.98
C SER A 456 19.47 -15.62 15.06
N ASN A 457 19.57 -16.55 16.00
CA ASN A 457 18.52 -17.40 16.60
C ASN A 457 17.96 -18.63 15.86
N THR A 458 18.53 -19.09 14.75
CA THR A 458 18.12 -20.39 14.15
C THR A 458 19.19 -21.49 14.15
N CYS A 459 20.37 -21.26 14.73
CA CYS A 459 21.40 -22.28 14.87
C CYS A 459 22.05 -22.26 16.27
N ILE A 460 22.15 -23.46 16.82
CA ILE A 460 22.36 -23.82 18.24
C ILE A 460 23.70 -23.32 18.81
N HIS A 461 23.68 -22.88 20.06
CA HIS A 461 24.86 -22.69 20.91
C HIS A 461 25.66 -23.99 21.06
N SER A 462 26.92 -24.01 20.63
CA SER A 462 27.94 -24.88 21.23
C SER A 462 29.25 -24.13 21.38
N THR A 463 29.76 -24.15 22.61
CA THR A 463 30.98 -23.54 23.14
C THR A 463 32.23 -23.84 22.31
N GLY A 464 33.12 -22.85 22.25
CA GLY A 464 34.25 -22.82 21.34
C GLY A 464 35.39 -23.80 21.61
N GLN A 465 36.09 -24.13 20.52
CA GLN A 465 37.53 -24.32 20.49
C GLN A 465 38.02 -24.14 19.05
N LYS A 466 39.07 -23.33 18.88
CA LYS A 466 39.82 -23.16 17.64
C LYS A 466 40.41 -24.51 17.21
N PHE A 467 40.31 -24.89 15.93
CA PHE A 467 41.44 -25.33 15.08
C PHE A 467 40.92 -25.64 13.66
N GLY A 468 41.70 -25.29 12.65
CA GLY A 468 41.30 -25.29 11.25
C GLY A 468 41.25 -26.68 10.59
N HIS A 469 40.54 -26.71 9.46
CA HIS A 469 40.63 -27.58 8.27
C HIS A 469 39.26 -28.05 7.75
N THR A 470 39.01 -27.76 6.46
CA THR A 470 38.10 -28.44 5.51
C THR A 470 36.62 -28.57 5.89
N PHE A 471 35.78 -27.71 5.30
CA PHE A 471 34.33 -27.88 5.27
C PHE A 471 33.95 -29.07 4.37
N SER A 472 33.46 -30.15 4.99
CA SER A 472 32.59 -31.15 4.35
C SER A 472 31.19 -30.97 4.92
N PHE A 473 30.20 -30.72 4.06
CA PHE A 473 28.79 -30.64 4.46
C PHE A 473 28.29 -32.03 4.86
N ASN A 474 27.76 -32.16 6.09
CA ASN A 474 27.09 -33.37 6.54
C ASN A 474 25.65 -33.03 6.95
N VAL A 475 24.68 -33.54 6.18
CA VAL A 475 23.25 -33.13 6.15
C VAL A 475 22.39 -33.82 7.23
N PHE A 476 22.97 -34.55 8.19
CA PHE A 476 22.21 -35.48 9.04
C PHE A 476 21.90 -35.04 10.49
N SER A 477 22.12 -33.78 10.88
CA SER A 477 21.93 -33.35 12.28
C SER A 477 20.54 -32.80 12.64
N LEU A 478 19.54 -32.85 11.75
CA LEU A 478 18.20 -32.28 11.99
C LEU A 478 17.16 -33.29 12.51
N ILE A 479 17.59 -34.48 12.94
CA ILE A 479 16.71 -35.48 13.57
C ILE A 479 17.35 -35.94 14.88
N SER A 480 17.02 -35.26 15.98
CA SER A 480 17.06 -35.77 17.36
C SER A 480 16.21 -34.88 18.26
#